data_AF-A0A842VMT5-F1
#
_entry.id   AF-A0A842VMT5-F1
#
_cell.length_a   1.000
_cell.length_b   1.000
_cell.length_c   1.000
_cell.angle_alpha   90.00
_cell.angle_beta   90.00
_cell.angle_gamma   90.00
#
_symmetry.space_group_name_H-M   'P 1'
#
loop_
_entity.id
_entity.type
_entity.pdbx_description
1 polymer ?
#
loop_
_entity_poly.entity_id
_entity_poly.type
_entity_poly.pdbx_seq_one_letter_code
_entity_poly.pdbx_strand_id
1 'polypeptide(L)' 'QALFEKRILKEAIHELGHTFNLKHCKSKCVMQFSESLYEADKKPLEYCSTCKKHLRYFLSTL' A
#
# COMPACT_ATOMS: atom_id res chain seq x y z
N GLN A 1 14.97 -7.36 14.99
CA GLN A 1 14.54 -7.86 13.66
C GLN A 1 13.26 -7.21 13.10
N ALA A 2 12.27 -6.77 13.91
CA ALA A 2 10.91 -6.47 13.43
C ALA A 2 10.69 -5.25 12.47
N LEU A 3 11.51 -4.20 12.52
CA LEU A 3 11.20 -2.95 11.78
C LEU A 3 11.59 -3.00 10.30
N PHE A 4 12.73 -3.60 9.99
CA PHE A 4 13.22 -3.72 8.61
C PHE A 4 12.26 -4.57 7.75
N GLU A 5 11.86 -5.73 8.26
CA GLU A 5 10.89 -6.62 7.61
C GLU A 5 9.53 -5.93 7.42
N LYS A 6 9.07 -5.16 8.42
CA LYS A 6 7.82 -4.40 8.33
C LYS A 6 7.87 -3.35 7.21
N ARG A 7 8.99 -2.66 7.05
CA ARG A 7 9.18 -1.68 5.95
C ARG A 7 9.16 -2.38 4.61
N ILE A 8 9.92 -3.47 4.45
CA ILE A 8 9.93 -4.27 3.22
C ILE A 8 8.51 -4.71 2.87
N LEU A 9 7.77 -5.27 3.82
CA LEU A 9 6.43 -5.75 3.58
C LEU A 9 5.48 -4.63 3.13
N LYS A 10 5.54 -3.46 3.79
CA LYS A 10 4.71 -2.31 3.40
C LYS A 10 5.03 -1.79 2.01
N GLU A 11 6.30 -1.58 1.69
CA GLU A 11 6.70 -1.05 0.38
C GLU A 11 6.47 -2.11 -0.72
N ALA A 12 6.71 -3.39 -0.46
CA ALA A 12 6.38 -4.45 -1.41
C ALA A 12 4.88 -4.49 -1.73
N ILE A 13 4.01 -4.39 -0.72
CA ILE A 13 2.56 -4.30 -0.93
C ILE A 13 2.18 -3.01 -1.68
N HIS A 14 2.81 -1.88 -1.36
CA HIS A 14 2.60 -0.60 -2.04
C HIS A 14 2.90 -0.70 -3.54
N GLU A 15 4.09 -1.19 -3.90
CA GLU A 15 4.52 -1.32 -5.29
C GLU A 15 3.69 -2.38 -6.04
N LEU A 16 3.33 -3.50 -5.40
CA LEU A 16 2.36 -4.44 -5.97
C LEU A 16 1.02 -3.76 -6.24
N GLY A 17 0.56 -2.88 -5.34
CA GLY A 17 -0.62 -2.06 -5.57
C GLY A 17 -0.55 -1.26 -6.87
N HIS A 18 0.61 -0.68 -7.18
CA HIS A 18 0.85 0.01 -8.46
C HIS A 18 0.76 -0.94 -9.66
N THR A 19 1.24 -2.19 -9.57
CA THR A 19 1.07 -3.19 -10.64
C THR A 19 -0.41 -3.56 -10.89
N PHE A 20 -1.28 -3.36 -9.92
CA PHE A 20 -2.74 -3.52 -10.03
C PHE A 20 -3.48 -2.19 -10.31
N ASN A 21 -2.78 -1.20 -10.86
CA ASN A 21 -3.31 0.11 -11.24
C ASN A 21 -3.86 0.96 -10.06
N LEU A 22 -3.44 0.70 -8.82
CA LEU A 22 -3.73 1.59 -7.70
C LEU A 22 -2.83 2.82 -7.74
N LYS A 23 -3.39 4.00 -7.53
CA LYS A 23 -2.64 5.26 -7.36
C LYS A 23 -2.39 5.55 -5.88
N HIS A 24 -1.52 6.53 -5.61
CA HIS A 24 -1.31 7.03 -4.25
C HIS A 24 -2.63 7.41 -3.57
N CYS A 25 -2.73 7.08 -2.29
CA CYS A 25 -3.91 7.33 -1.46
C CYS A 25 -3.58 8.33 -0.35
N LYS A 26 -4.50 9.24 -0.03
CA LYS A 26 -4.35 10.22 1.06
C LYS A 26 -4.92 9.73 2.40
N SER A 27 -5.73 8.67 2.39
CA SER A 27 -6.33 8.07 3.59
C SER A 27 -5.33 7.14 4.30
N LYS A 28 -5.67 6.66 5.51
CA LYS A 28 -4.92 5.57 6.18
C LYS A 28 -4.90 4.32 5.28
N CYS A 29 -3.82 4.12 4.54
CA CYS A 29 -3.68 3.09 3.53
C CYS A 29 -2.20 2.79 3.28
N VAL A 30 -1.86 1.54 2.98
CA VAL A 30 -0.51 1.17 2.50
C VAL A 30 -0.10 1.90 1.22
N MET A 31 -1.07 2.36 0.41
CA MET A 31 -0.85 3.19 -0.79
C MET A 31 -0.54 4.66 -0.48
N GLN A 32 -0.34 5.05 0.77
CA GLN A 32 0.19 6.38 1.08
C GLN A 32 1.62 6.49 0.53
N PHE A 33 1.88 7.59 -0.18
CA PHE A 33 3.24 7.94 -0.60
C PHE A 33 4.12 8.14 0.64
N SER A 34 5.42 7.82 0.52
CA SER A 34 6.38 7.95 1.61
C SER A 34 7.66 8.55 1.06
N GLU A 35 7.94 9.80 1.40
CA GLU A 35 9.20 10.48 1.04
C GLU A 35 10.33 10.12 2.00
N SER A 36 9.97 9.60 3.18
CA SER A 36 10.91 9.25 4.25
C SER A 36 10.58 7.93 4.95
N LEU A 37 11.57 7.36 5.63
CA LEU A 37 11.37 6.17 6.47
C LEU A 37 10.36 6.40 7.59
N TYR A 38 10.29 7.61 8.14
CA TYR A 38 9.30 7.97 9.16
C TYR A 38 7.87 7.85 8.62
N GLU A 39 7.62 8.29 7.38
CA GLU A 39 6.31 8.15 6.75
C GLU A 39 5.98 6.69 6.41
N ALA A 40 6.97 5.93 5.92
CA ALA A 40 6.82 4.49 5.69
C ALA A 40 6.50 3.74 6.99
N ASP A 41 7.08 4.16 8.11
CA ASP A 41 6.79 3.59 9.44
C ASP A 41 5.37 3.95 9.91
N LYS A 42 4.89 5.16 9.58
CA LYS A 42 3.58 5.69 10.01
C LYS A 42 2.39 5.16 9.20
N LYS A 43 2.53 4.89 7.90
CA LYS A 43 1.41 4.37 7.09
C LYS A 43 0.99 2.96 7.54
N PRO A 44 -0.30 2.58 7.47
CA PRO A 44 -0.73 1.24 7.85
C PRO A 44 -0.24 0.18 6.86
N LEU A 45 -0.35 -1.10 7.24
CA LEU A 45 -0.01 -2.21 6.36
C LEU A 45 -1.15 -2.54 5.39
N GLU A 46 -2.37 -2.14 5.73
CA GLU A 46 -3.58 -2.50 5.04
C GLU A 46 -4.01 -1.47 3.99
N TYR A 47 -4.64 -1.95 2.92
CA TYR A 47 -5.42 -1.12 2.03
C TYR A 47 -6.65 -0.53 2.73
N CYS A 48 -7.00 0.72 2.43
CA CYS A 48 -8.30 1.30 2.79
C CYS A 48 -9.44 0.64 2.01
N SER A 49 -10.69 0.89 2.39
CA SER A 49 -11.88 0.32 1.72
C SER A 49 -11.93 0.64 0.22
N THR A 50 -11.56 1.85 -0.18
CA THR A 50 -11.51 2.27 -1.59
C THR A 50 -10.46 1.50 -2.38
N CYS A 51 -9.22 1.41 -1.90
CA CYS A 51 -8.16 0.65 -2.57
C CYS A 51 -8.50 -0.85 -2.62
N LYS A 52 -9.12 -1.43 -1.58
CA LYS A 52 -9.62 -2.81 -1.61
C LYS A 52 -10.66 -3.02 -2.70
N LYS A 53 -11.59 -2.07 -2.89
CA LYS A 53 -12.61 -2.15 -3.94
C LYS A 53 -11.97 -2.09 -5.33
N HIS A 54 -11.04 -1.17 -5.57
CA HIS A 54 -10.33 -1.07 -6.85
C HIS A 54 -9.49 -2.31 -7.14
N LEU A 55 -8.78 -2.84 -6.14
CA LEU A 55 -8.00 -4.07 -6.28
C LEU A 55 -8.90 -5.26 -6.64
N ARG A 56 -10.03 -5.44 -5.95
CA ARG A 56 -11.00 -6.48 -6.29
C ARG A 56 -11.55 -6.34 -7.70
N TYR A 57 -11.86 -5.10 -8.11
CA TYR A 57 -12.31 -4.83 -9.46
C TYR A 57 -11.25 -5.24 -10.49
N PHE A 58 -10.00 -4.80 -10.34
CA PHE A 58 -8.90 -5.16 -11.22
C PHE A 58 -8.73 -6.68 -11.33
N LEU A 59 -8.70 -7.38 -10.19
CA LEU A 59 -8.54 -8.84 -10.16
C LEU A 59 -9.73 -9.59 -10.75
N SER A 60 -10.94 -9.03 -10.73
CA SER A 60 -12.12 -9.61 -11.38
C SER A 60 -12.16 -9.40 -12.89
N THR A 61 -11.28 -8.55 -13.43
CA THR A 61 -11.16 -8.26 -14.86
C THR A 61 -9.98 -8.97 -15.52
N LEU A 62 -9.25 -9.80 -14.77
CA LEU A 62 -8.27 -10.76 -15.26
C LEU A 62 -8.98 -12.05 -15.71
#